data_AF-A0A662EZG5-F1
#
_entry.id   AF-A0A662EZG5-F1
#
_cell.length_a   1.000
_cell.length_b   1.000
_cell.length_c   1.000
_cell.angle_alpha   90.00
_cell.angle_beta   90.00
_cell.angle_gamma   90.00
#
_symmetry.space_group_name_H-M   'P 1'
#
loop_
_entity.id
_entity.type
_entity.pdbx_description
1 polymer ?
#
loop_
_entity_poly.entity_id
_entity_poly.type
_entity_poly.pdbx_seq_one_letter_code
_entity_poly.pdbx_strand_id
1 'polypeptide(L)'
;MRVMEGERTVGYVVRDLATGREHPFARLASPGIPIGRFFIAEPGLEFARAAIEYGARSSQVVFIDAVGRLELAGGGLASAVRTALLGPAVPILLVRTDFLTEVMRAFSLSRTIVHEVKE
;
A
#
# COMPACT_ATOMS: atom_id res chain seq x y z
N MET A 1 -2.31 8.53 4.40
CA MET A 1 -1.89 9.83 4.99
C MET A 1 -1.45 9.66 6.44
N ARG A 2 -0.49 10.47 6.91
CA ARG A 2 0.02 10.43 8.31
C ARG A 2 -0.99 11.03 9.29
N VAL A 3 -1.09 10.45 10.48
CA VAL A 3 -1.79 10.99 11.64
C VAL A 3 -0.76 11.38 12.69
N MET A 4 -0.83 12.60 13.21
CA MET A 4 0.17 13.17 14.12
C MET A 4 -0.45 13.73 15.41
N GLU A 5 0.28 13.58 16.52
CA GLU A 5 0.05 14.29 17.78
C GLU A 5 1.29 15.13 18.08
N GLY A 6 1.16 16.45 17.97
CA GLY A 6 2.32 17.34 17.91
C GLY A 6 3.25 16.96 16.75
N GLU A 7 4.54 16.75 17.04
CA GLU A 7 5.54 16.34 16.06
C GLU A 7 5.63 14.82 15.87
N ARG A 8 4.87 14.04 16.65
CA ARG A 8 4.95 12.59 16.65
C ARG A 8 3.91 12.00 15.70
N THR A 9 4.35 11.18 14.75
CA THR A 9 3.43 10.33 13.97
C THR A 9 2.90 9.19 14.83
N VAL A 10 1.59 9.20 15.07
CA VAL A 10 0.86 8.24 15.90
C VAL A 10 0.10 7.20 15.09
N GLY A 11 -0.04 7.43 13.78
CA GLY A 11 -0.70 6.47 12.90
C GLY A 11 -0.77 6.92 11.45
N TYR A 12 -1.58 6.20 10.70
CA TYR A 12 -1.86 6.44 9.30
C TYR A 12 -3.33 6.11 9.00
N VAL A 13 -3.92 6.89 8.11
CA VAL A 13 -5.16 6.56 7.42
C VAL A 13 -4.85 6.10 6.00
N VAL A 14 -5.61 5.15 5.48
CA VAL A 14 -5.63 4.82 4.06
C VAL A 14 -6.70 5.66 3.38
N ARG A 15 -6.45 6.07 2.14
CA ARG A 15 -7.36 6.87 1.34
C ARG A 15 -7.56 6.21 -0.01
N ASP A 16 -8.81 6.05 -0.42
CA ASP A 16 -9.16 5.75 -1.79
C ASP A 16 -9.12 7.06 -2.59
N LEU A 17 -8.21 7.13 -3.57
CA LEU A 17 -8.02 8.33 -4.39
C LEU A 17 -9.22 8.63 -5.31
N ALA A 18 -9.99 7.62 -5.72
CA ALA A 18 -11.13 7.81 -6.61
C ALA A 18 -12.33 8.39 -5.88
N THR A 19 -12.59 7.92 -4.64
CA THR A 19 -13.74 8.36 -3.86
C THR A 19 -13.41 9.44 -2.82
N GLY A 20 -12.13 9.64 -2.54
CA GLY A 20 -11.65 10.51 -1.47
C GLY A 20 -11.91 9.96 -0.06
N ARG A 21 -12.54 8.79 0.08
CA ARG A 21 -12.88 8.18 1.38
C ARG A 21 -11.62 7.72 2.11
N GLU A 22 -11.67 7.85 3.42
CA GLU A 22 -10.56 7.50 4.31
C GLU A 22 -10.97 6.46 5.35
N HIS A 23 -10.02 5.65 5.76
CA HIS A 23 -10.19 4.68 6.82
C HIS A 23 -8.95 4.64 7.73
N PRO A 24 -9.10 4.53 9.07
CA PRO A 24 -7.97 4.22 9.93
C PRO A 24 -7.23 2.97 9.45
N PHE A 25 -5.91 3.06 9.31
CA PHE A 25 -5.09 1.99 8.75
C PHE A 25 -4.05 1.47 9.73
N ALA A 26 -3.25 2.33 10.35
CA ALA A 26 -2.23 1.94 11.31
C ALA A 26 -2.19 2.90 12.50
N ARG A 27 -1.89 2.38 13.69
CA ARG A 27 -1.81 3.15 14.94
C ARG A 27 -0.77 2.57 15.90
N LEU A 28 -0.32 3.35 16.88
CA LEU A 28 0.64 2.88 17.90
C LEU A 28 0.05 1.87 18.90
N ALA A 29 -1.27 1.83 19.03
CA ALA A 29 -1.97 0.98 20.01
C ALA A 29 -2.50 -0.32 19.38
N SER A 30 -2.38 -1.42 20.12
CA SER A 30 -3.03 -2.70 19.82
C SER A 30 -4.57 -2.62 19.93
N PRO A 31 -5.34 -3.58 19.39
CA PRO A 31 -4.93 -4.73 18.57
C PRO A 31 -4.68 -4.42 17.09
N GLY A 32 -4.00 -5.33 16.39
CA GLY A 32 -3.77 -5.29 14.94
C GLY A 32 -2.56 -6.13 14.50
N ILE A 33 -2.25 -6.12 13.21
CA ILE A 33 -1.06 -6.80 12.65
C ILE A 33 0.18 -5.94 12.96
N PRO A 34 1.18 -6.46 13.70
CA PRO A 34 2.35 -5.67 14.08
C PRO A 34 3.26 -5.37 12.88
N ILE A 35 3.66 -4.12 12.73
CA ILE A 35 4.64 -3.65 11.75
C ILE A 35 5.52 -2.54 12.32
N GLY A 36 6.77 -2.89 12.65
CA GLY A 36 7.65 -1.99 13.37
C GLY A 36 7.00 -1.56 14.69
N ARG A 37 6.79 -0.25 14.88
CA ARG A 37 6.13 0.32 16.07
C ARG A 37 4.61 0.45 15.97
N PHE A 38 4.02 0.13 14.82
CA PHE A 38 2.59 0.31 14.56
C PHE A 38 1.86 -1.03 14.50
N PHE A 39 0.55 -0.97 14.62
CA PHE A 39 -0.38 -2.06 14.42
C PHE A 39 -1.36 -1.69 13.31
N ILE A 40 -1.44 -2.51 12.27
CA ILE A 40 -2.41 -2.32 11.18
C ILE A 40 -3.78 -2.83 11.63
N ALA A 41 -4.80 -2.01 11.42
CA ALA A 41 -6.18 -2.36 11.68
C ALA A 41 -6.74 -3.17 10.49
N GLU A 42 -7.26 -4.37 10.76
CA GLU A 42 -7.86 -5.24 9.75
C GLU A 42 -8.90 -4.52 8.88
N PRO A 43 -9.84 -3.72 9.41
CA PRO A 43 -10.81 -3.02 8.59
C PRO A 43 -10.19 -2.02 7.60
N GLY A 44 -9.08 -1.38 7.99
CA GLY A 44 -8.34 -0.50 7.09
C GLY A 44 -7.63 -1.27 5.98
N LEU A 45 -7.13 -2.46 6.30
CA LEU A 45 -6.50 -3.35 5.32
C LEU A 45 -7.52 -3.90 4.31
N GLU A 46 -8.70 -4.34 4.77
CA GLU A 46 -9.79 -4.76 3.90
C GLU A 46 -10.27 -3.63 3.00
N PHE A 47 -10.44 -2.42 3.56
CA PHE A 47 -10.81 -1.24 2.79
C PHE A 47 -9.80 -0.97 1.66
N ALA A 48 -8.51 -0.99 1.99
CA ALA A 48 -7.44 -0.77 1.02
C ALA A 48 -7.40 -1.85 -0.06
N ARG A 49 -7.54 -3.13 0.32
CA ARG A 49 -7.59 -4.26 -0.61
C ARG A 49 -8.76 -4.11 -1.59
N ALA A 50 -9.96 -3.85 -1.08
CA ALA A 50 -11.15 -3.66 -1.89
C ALA A 50 -11.01 -2.49 -2.87
N ALA A 51 -10.43 -1.36 -2.43
CA ALA A 51 -10.18 -0.21 -3.28
C ALA A 51 -9.21 -0.53 -4.43
N ILE A 52 -8.10 -1.24 -4.14
CA ILE A 52 -7.13 -1.66 -5.15
C ILE A 52 -7.76 -2.63 -6.15
N GLU A 53 -8.48 -3.64 -5.66
CA GLU A 53 -9.11 -4.64 -6.53
C GLU A 53 -10.20 -4.04 -7.42
N TYR A 54 -10.98 -3.09 -6.88
CA TYR A 54 -11.95 -2.34 -7.68
C TYR A 54 -11.24 -1.50 -8.75
N GLY A 55 -10.27 -0.66 -8.34
CA GLY A 55 -9.51 0.20 -9.25
C GLY A 55 -8.78 -0.59 -10.35
N ALA A 56 -8.24 -1.76 -10.02
CA ALA A 56 -7.59 -2.66 -10.98
C ALA A 56 -8.52 -3.09 -12.13
N ARG A 57 -9.84 -3.12 -11.90
CA ARG A 57 -10.85 -3.51 -12.91
C ARG A 57 -11.55 -2.32 -13.55
N SER A 58 -11.71 -1.21 -12.83
CA SER A 58 -12.57 -0.09 -13.24
C SER A 58 -11.83 1.17 -13.66
N SER A 59 -10.51 1.21 -13.48
CA SER A 59 -9.69 2.40 -13.73
C SER A 59 -8.61 2.12 -14.76
N GLN A 60 -8.12 3.16 -15.42
CA GLN A 60 -6.99 3.05 -16.36
C GLN A 60 -5.66 2.89 -15.61
N VAL A 61 -5.56 3.46 -14.41
CA VAL A 61 -4.36 3.47 -13.58
C VAL A 61 -4.77 3.23 -12.12
N VAL A 62 -3.97 2.47 -11.38
CA VAL A 62 -4.14 2.25 -9.94
C VAL A 62 -2.85 2.57 -9.19
N PHE A 63 -2.91 3.52 -8.26
CA PHE A 63 -1.79 3.88 -7.39
C PHE A 63 -1.85 3.09 -6.09
N ILE A 64 -0.73 2.52 -5.67
CA ILE A 64 -0.61 1.75 -4.43
C ILE A 64 0.56 2.33 -3.62
N ASP A 65 0.20 3.07 -2.56
CA ASP A 65 1.14 3.71 -1.63
C ASP A 65 0.96 3.14 -0.20
N ALA A 66 1.89 2.38 0.37
CA ALA A 66 3.17 1.91 -0.18
C ALA A 66 3.20 0.37 -0.27
N VAL A 67 4.05 -0.15 -1.14
CA VAL A 67 4.40 -1.58 -1.20
C VAL A 67 5.76 -1.77 -0.54
N GLY A 68 5.85 -2.63 0.46
CA GLY A 68 7.10 -2.84 1.17
C GLY A 68 7.14 -4.09 2.03
N ARG A 69 7.71 -3.98 3.23
CA ARG A 69 8.06 -5.12 4.09
C ARG A 69 6.91 -6.09 4.34
N LEU A 70 5.69 -5.58 4.52
CA LEU A 70 4.53 -6.46 4.79
C LEU A 70 4.15 -7.26 3.55
N GLU A 71 4.09 -6.59 2.41
CA GLU A 71 3.76 -7.19 1.12
C GLU A 71 4.84 -8.18 0.67
N LEU A 72 6.11 -7.88 0.95
CA LEU A 72 7.25 -8.78 0.73
C LEU A 72 7.17 -10.07 1.56
N ALA A 73 6.60 -10.00 2.76
CA ALA A 73 6.33 -11.17 3.60
C ALA A 73 5.06 -11.94 3.17
N GLY A 74 4.38 -11.51 2.10
CA GLY A 74 3.13 -12.10 1.61
C GLY A 74 1.87 -11.65 2.36
N GLY A 75 2.01 -10.77 3.35
CA GLY A 75 0.89 -10.20 4.10
C GLY A 75 0.35 -8.90 3.48
N GLY A 76 -0.46 -8.18 4.25
CA GLY A 76 -0.90 -6.83 3.89
C GLY A 76 -1.65 -6.78 2.57
N LEU A 77 -1.15 -5.97 1.65
CA LEU A 77 -1.75 -5.75 0.32
C LEU A 77 -1.15 -6.64 -0.77
N ALA A 78 -0.32 -7.64 -0.43
CA ALA A 78 0.40 -8.44 -1.42
C ALA A 78 -0.53 -9.09 -2.46
N SER A 79 -1.66 -9.65 -2.01
CA SER A 79 -2.65 -10.26 -2.91
C SER A 79 -3.27 -9.23 -3.85
N ALA A 80 -3.70 -8.08 -3.33
CA ALA A 80 -4.25 -6.98 -4.11
C ALA A 80 -3.24 -6.41 -5.13
N VAL A 81 -1.96 -6.30 -4.76
CA VAL A 81 -0.89 -5.90 -5.68
C VAL A 81 -0.76 -6.90 -6.83
N ARG A 82 -0.79 -8.21 -6.54
CA ARG A 82 -0.78 -9.25 -7.60
C ARG A 82 -2.01 -9.15 -8.50
N THR A 83 -3.19 -8.92 -7.93
CA THR A 83 -4.42 -8.69 -8.69
C THR A 83 -4.28 -7.48 -9.61
N ALA A 84 -3.75 -6.36 -9.12
CA ALA A 84 -3.52 -5.17 -9.92
C ALA A 84 -2.51 -5.41 -11.07
N LEU A 85 -1.44 -6.16 -10.81
CA LEU A 85 -0.42 -6.50 -11.82
C LEU A 85 -0.93 -7.43 -12.93
N LEU A 86 -1.93 -8.26 -12.64
CA LEU A 86 -2.58 -9.14 -13.62
C LEU A 86 -3.79 -8.48 -14.29
N GLY A 87 -4.21 -7.31 -13.79
CA GLY A 87 -5.38 -6.60 -14.25
C GLY A 87 -5.12 -5.75 -15.50
N PRO A 88 -6.19 -5.19 -16.10
CA PRO A 88 -6.08 -4.31 -17.26
C PRO A 88 -5.58 -2.89 -16.92
N ALA A 89 -5.70 -2.45 -15.67
CA ALA A 89 -5.20 -1.16 -15.22
C ALA A 89 -3.66 -1.13 -15.18
N VAL A 90 -3.06 0.03 -15.43
CA VAL A 90 -1.62 0.23 -15.21
C VAL A 90 -1.36 0.45 -13.71
N PRO A 91 -0.63 -0.44 -13.02
CA PRO A 91 -0.30 -0.24 -11.61
C PRO A 91 0.91 0.68 -11.45
N ILE A 92 0.79 1.65 -10.54
CA ILE A 92 1.89 2.50 -10.08
C ILE A 92 2.13 2.19 -8.60
N LEU A 93 3.28 1.59 -8.31
CA LEU A 93 3.64 1.16 -6.96
C LEU A 93 4.62 2.18 -6.36
N LEU A 94 4.30 2.72 -5.19
CA LEU A 94 5.24 3.54 -4.43
C LEU A 94 6.01 2.62 -3.49
N VAL A 95 7.34 2.61 -3.67
CA VAL A 95 8.26 1.70 -3.00
C VAL A 95 9.43 2.53 -2.47
N ARG A 96 9.82 2.32 -1.20
CA ARG A 96 11.05 2.94 -0.69
C ARG A 96 12.25 2.32 -1.40
N THR A 97 13.24 3.13 -1.76
CA THR A 97 14.43 2.70 -2.51
C THR A 97 15.09 1.45 -1.94
N ASP A 98 15.21 1.36 -0.61
CA ASP A 98 15.80 0.21 0.10
C ASP A 98 15.08 -1.13 -0.18
N PHE A 99 13.80 -1.10 -0.56
CA PHE A 99 13.00 -2.29 -0.87
C PHE A 99 12.79 -2.50 -2.37
N LEU A 100 13.29 -1.62 -3.24
CA LEU A 100 12.99 -1.64 -4.67
C LEU A 100 13.34 -2.98 -5.32
N THR A 101 14.59 -3.45 -5.16
CA THR A 101 15.05 -4.70 -5.77
C THR A 101 14.26 -5.91 -5.26
N GLU A 102 13.93 -5.94 -3.97
CA GLU A 102 13.14 -7.01 -3.38
C GLU A 102 11.70 -7.02 -3.90
N VAL A 103 11.07 -5.84 -4.01
CA VAL A 103 9.72 -5.70 -4.56
C VAL A 103 9.70 -6.12 -6.03
N MET A 104 10.66 -5.68 -6.83
CA MET A 104 10.76 -6.10 -8.23
C MET A 104 10.84 -7.62 -8.37
N ARG A 105 11.62 -8.28 -7.51
CA ARG A 105 11.75 -9.74 -7.51
C ARG A 105 10.46 -10.42 -7.04
N ALA A 106 9.90 -10.01 -5.90
CA ALA A 106 8.75 -10.67 -5.27
C ALA A 106 7.47 -10.60 -6.14
N PHE A 107 7.36 -9.55 -6.95
CA PHE A 107 6.23 -9.31 -7.85
C PHE A 107 6.56 -9.53 -9.33
N SER A 108 7.73 -10.11 -9.65
CA SER A 108 8.15 -10.44 -11.02
C SER A 108 8.09 -9.26 -11.99
N LEU A 109 8.47 -8.07 -11.52
CA LEU A 109 8.43 -6.81 -12.27
C LEU A 109 9.59 -6.73 -13.27
N SER A 110 9.39 -7.30 -14.47
CA SER A 110 10.41 -7.40 -15.52
C SER A 110 10.32 -6.31 -16.60
N ARG A 111 9.17 -5.64 -16.72
CA ARG A 111 8.92 -4.56 -17.69
C ARG A 111 8.39 -3.32 -16.98
N THR A 112 9.21 -2.74 -16.13
CA THR A 112 8.82 -1.64 -15.25
C THR A 112 9.72 -0.44 -15.47
N ILE A 113 9.12 0.75 -15.49
CA ILE A 113 9.85 2.01 -15.47
C ILE A 113 9.96 2.42 -14.00
N VAL A 114 11.19 2.65 -13.55
CA VAL A 114 11.47 3.15 -12.20
C VAL A 114 11.71 4.64 -12.29
N HIS A 115 10.93 5.41 -11.54
CA HIS A 115 11.13 6.84 -11.35
C HIS A 115 11.55 7.08 -9.90
N GLU A 116 12.79 7.52 -9.70
CA GLU A 116 13.24 8.01 -8.40
C GLU A 116 12.67 9.41 -8.17
N VAL A 117 11.96 9.58 -7.06
CA VAL A 117 11.41 10.87 -6.65
C VAL A 117 12.21 11.33 -5.43
N LYS A 118 12.79 12.53 -5.50
CA LYS A 118 13.43 13.19 -4.36
C LYS A 118 12.38 14.02 -3.64
N GLU A 119 12.33 13.90 -2.31
CA GLU A 119 11.60 14.85 -1.45
C GLU A 119 12.23 16.25 -1.52
#